data_AF-A0A015K126-F1
#
_entry.id   AF-A0A015K126-F1
#
_cell.length_a   1.000
_cell.length_b   1.000
_cell.length_c   1.000
_cell.angle_alpha   90.00
_cell.angle_beta   90.00
_cell.angle_gamma   90.00
#
_symmetry.space_group_name_H-M   'P 1'
#
loop_
_entity.id
_entity.type
_entity.pdbx_description
1 polymer ?
#
loop_
_entity_poly.entity_id
_entity_poly.type
_entity_poly.pdbx_seq_one_letter_code
_entity_poly.pdbx_strand_id
1 'polypeptide(L)'
;MDEIEAWEGLLKWCFAQQNLDNDPTKWTKDDITKIERSLHRFIPLIRFYNIKPTNFFYKVYNYKDVLPQGLIHDLLEFHIVPDIKPKTNVASSRNLKIKLDSTIIQSNHIPLFASWIDRKDSSHYNNKKIPYDFKLLYHSGQDGFDAASFHRNCDNKGATIFVAKVQDSTQLIGGYNPLDWNGNDWKTTRDSFLFSFVVGKNISTAN
;
A
#
# COMPACT_ATOMS: atom_id res chain seq x y z
N MET A 1 -4.01 9.23 -0.71
CA MET A 1 -3.97 9.77 -2.08
C MET A 1 -3.05 8.91 -2.92
N ASP A 2 -3.50 8.48 -4.11
CA ASP A 2 -2.62 7.83 -5.09
C ASP A 2 -1.67 8.82 -5.72
N GLU A 3 -0.45 8.38 -6.07
CA GLU A 3 0.49 9.29 -6.73
C GLU A 3 -0.04 9.70 -8.12
N ILE A 4 -0.83 8.82 -8.76
CA ILE A 4 -1.54 9.20 -9.99
C ILE A 4 -2.63 10.25 -9.75
N GLU A 5 -3.35 10.20 -8.63
CA GLU A 5 -4.35 11.23 -8.28
C GLU A 5 -3.68 12.57 -8.00
N ALA A 6 -2.49 12.55 -7.37
CA ALA A 6 -1.69 13.76 -7.14
C ALA A 6 -1.23 14.38 -8.46
N TRP A 7 -0.78 13.56 -9.42
CA TRP A 7 -0.41 14.01 -10.76
C TRP A 7 -1.60 14.60 -11.54
N GLU A 8 -2.74 13.88 -11.60
CA GLU A 8 -3.94 14.37 -12.29
C GLU A 8 -4.50 15.63 -11.64
N GLY A 9 -4.44 15.75 -10.31
CA GLY A 9 -4.82 16.95 -9.57
C GLY A 9 -3.91 18.14 -9.89
N LEU A 10 -2.60 17.92 -9.98
CA LEU A 10 -1.63 18.93 -10.37
C LEU A 10 -1.88 19.44 -11.80
N LEU A 11 -2.16 18.54 -12.75
CA LEU A 11 -2.51 18.90 -14.12
C LEU A 11 -3.79 19.74 -14.17
N LYS A 12 -4.87 19.29 -13.50
CA LYS A 12 -6.13 20.05 -13.42
C LYS A 12 -5.91 21.46 -12.86
N TRP A 13 -5.13 21.58 -11.78
CA TRP A 13 -4.78 22.88 -11.22
C TRP A 13 -3.98 23.74 -12.20
N CYS A 14 -2.99 23.16 -12.88
CA CYS A 14 -2.15 23.86 -13.85
C CYS A 14 -2.98 24.40 -15.02
N PHE A 15 -3.85 23.57 -15.61
CA PHE A 15 -4.67 23.98 -16.74
C PHE A 15 -5.72 25.03 -16.38
N ALA A 16 -6.30 24.92 -15.18
CA ALA A 16 -7.19 25.96 -14.67
C ALA A 16 -6.47 27.31 -14.48
N GLN A 17 -5.21 27.29 -14.00
CA GLN A 17 -4.40 28.50 -13.84
C GLN A 17 -4.00 29.14 -15.18
N GLN A 18 -3.71 28.32 -16.20
CA GLN A 18 -3.29 28.80 -17.51
C GLN A 18 -4.46 29.05 -18.48
N ASN A 19 -5.69 28.72 -18.08
CA ASN A 19 -6.90 28.76 -18.92
C ASN A 19 -6.71 27.96 -20.23
N LEU A 20 -6.16 26.75 -20.11
CA LEU A 20 -5.86 25.85 -21.23
C LEU A 20 -6.74 24.61 -21.18
N ASP A 21 -7.08 24.09 -22.37
CA ASP A 21 -7.73 22.80 -22.50
C ASP A 21 -6.74 21.66 -22.21
N ASN A 22 -7.25 20.59 -21.58
CA ASN A 22 -6.49 19.38 -21.31
C ASN A 22 -6.39 18.49 -22.56
N ASP A 23 -5.72 19.00 -23.59
CA ASP A 23 -5.49 18.31 -24.85
C ASP A 23 -4.08 18.63 -25.37
N PRO A 24 -3.07 17.79 -25.03
CA PRO A 24 -1.68 18.02 -25.43
C PRO A 24 -1.47 18.17 -26.93
N THR A 25 -2.37 17.65 -27.77
CA THR A 25 -2.26 17.72 -29.22
C THR A 25 -2.54 19.11 -29.79
N LYS A 26 -3.17 19.99 -29.01
CA LYS A 26 -3.55 21.36 -29.41
C LYS A 26 -2.61 22.44 -28.91
N TRP A 27 -1.66 22.10 -28.06
CA TRP A 27 -0.80 23.09 -27.40
C TRP A 27 0.22 23.69 -28.36
N THR A 28 0.35 25.01 -28.30
CA THR A 28 1.44 25.72 -28.97
C THR A 28 2.73 25.62 -28.17
N LYS A 29 3.85 26.03 -28.76
CA LYS A 29 5.15 26.09 -28.05
C LYS A 29 5.10 27.04 -26.83
N ASP A 30 4.33 28.11 -26.91
CA ASP A 30 4.15 29.05 -25.79
C ASP A 30 3.36 28.40 -24.65
N ASP A 31 2.30 27.65 -24.99
CA ASP A 31 1.51 26.89 -24.00
C ASP A 31 2.36 25.84 -23.29
N ILE A 32 3.16 25.07 -24.04
CA ILE A 32 4.11 24.10 -23.48
C ILE A 32 5.05 24.79 -22.49
N THR A 33 5.65 25.92 -22.88
CA THR A 33 6.58 26.68 -22.02
C THR A 33 5.91 27.18 -20.73
N LYS A 34 4.65 27.62 -20.80
CA LYS A 34 3.86 28.04 -19.64
C LYS A 34 3.58 26.88 -18.69
N ILE A 35 3.16 25.74 -19.25
CA ILE A 35 2.88 24.52 -18.48
C ILE A 35 4.16 24.01 -17.81
N GLU A 36 5.27 23.91 -18.55
CA GLU A 36 6.58 23.52 -18.02
C GLU A 36 6.98 24.38 -16.82
N ARG A 37 6.91 25.71 -16.96
CA ARG A 37 7.24 26.64 -15.87
C ARG A 37 6.34 26.46 -14.66
N SER A 38 5.04 26.26 -14.88
CA SER A 38 4.05 26.04 -13.82
C SER A 38 4.31 24.73 -13.07
N LEU A 39 4.59 23.65 -13.80
CA LEU A 39 4.82 22.32 -13.24
C LEU A 39 6.19 22.17 -12.59
N HIS A 40 7.21 22.90 -13.05
CA HIS A 40 8.62 22.72 -12.70
C HIS A 40 8.87 22.53 -11.20
N ARG A 41 8.29 23.38 -10.33
CA ARG A 41 8.51 23.27 -8.87
C ARG A 41 7.81 22.08 -8.22
N PHE A 42 6.79 21.54 -8.87
CA PHE A 42 5.95 20.47 -8.33
C PHE A 42 6.35 19.09 -8.86
N ILE A 43 7.00 19.01 -10.04
CA ILE A 43 7.50 17.76 -10.61
C ILE A 43 8.32 16.95 -9.57
N PRO A 44 9.29 17.54 -8.84
CA PRO A 44 10.05 16.79 -7.83
C PRO A 44 9.21 16.28 -6.65
N LEU A 45 8.01 16.81 -6.44
CA LEU A 45 7.12 16.39 -5.36
C LEU A 45 6.31 15.14 -5.74
N ILE A 46 6.09 14.89 -7.03
CA ILE A 46 5.35 13.72 -7.51
C ILE A 46 6.28 12.50 -7.52
N ARG A 47 5.86 11.40 -6.88
CA ARG A 47 6.66 10.17 -6.87
C ARG A 47 6.30 9.28 -8.05
N PHE A 48 6.79 9.67 -9.23
CA PHE A 48 6.47 8.98 -10.48
C PHE A 48 6.80 7.47 -10.46
N TYR A 49 7.87 7.05 -9.79
CA TYR A 49 8.23 5.62 -9.63
C TYR A 49 7.20 4.78 -8.88
N ASN A 50 6.28 5.40 -8.14
CA ASN A 50 5.19 4.71 -7.44
C ASN A 50 3.92 4.61 -8.30
N ILE A 51 3.92 5.16 -9.52
CA ILE A 51 2.81 5.06 -10.46
C ILE A 51 2.92 3.73 -11.19
N LYS A 52 1.80 3.00 -11.31
CA LYS A 52 1.76 1.71 -12.03
C LYS A 52 2.13 1.91 -13.52
N PRO A 53 2.79 0.94 -14.17
CA PRO A 53 3.19 1.06 -15.59
C PRO A 53 2.06 1.46 -16.53
N THR A 54 0.86 0.91 -16.33
CA THR A 54 -0.34 1.25 -17.11
C THR A 54 -0.73 2.71 -16.96
N ASN A 55 -0.75 3.23 -15.73
CA ASN A 55 -1.06 4.64 -15.45
C ASN A 55 0.06 5.55 -15.95
N PHE A 56 1.32 5.16 -15.84
CA PHE A 56 2.43 5.90 -16.42
C PHE A 56 2.21 6.10 -17.92
N PHE A 57 1.96 5.02 -18.66
CA PHE A 57 1.80 5.08 -20.11
C PHE A 57 0.58 5.93 -20.53
N TYR A 58 -0.60 5.69 -19.97
CA TYR A 58 -1.83 6.36 -20.41
C TYR A 58 -2.08 7.74 -19.81
N LYS A 59 -1.42 8.10 -18.70
CA LYS A 59 -1.77 9.31 -17.94
C LYS A 59 -0.59 10.22 -17.61
N VAL A 60 0.64 9.72 -17.65
CA VAL A 60 1.86 10.54 -17.44
C VAL A 60 2.55 10.79 -18.78
N TYR A 61 2.80 9.74 -19.54
CA TYR A 61 3.59 9.80 -20.77
C TYR A 61 2.95 10.65 -21.87
N ASN A 62 1.61 10.80 -21.87
CA ASN A 62 0.89 11.72 -22.76
C ASN A 62 1.29 13.19 -22.59
N TYR A 63 1.95 13.54 -21.48
CA TYR A 63 2.42 14.88 -21.16
C TYR A 63 3.95 14.97 -21.16
N LYS A 64 4.64 14.04 -21.83
CA LYS A 64 6.10 13.98 -21.88
C LYS A 64 6.76 15.27 -22.35
N ASP A 65 6.09 16.05 -23.19
CA ASP A 65 6.63 17.28 -23.78
C ASP A 65 6.68 18.45 -22.79
N VAL A 66 5.99 18.36 -21.65
CA VAL A 66 6.05 19.35 -20.56
C VAL A 66 6.82 18.85 -19.34
N LEU A 67 7.42 17.66 -19.46
CA LEU A 67 8.20 17.00 -18.41
C LEU A 67 9.69 17.03 -18.75
N PRO A 68 10.59 17.10 -17.75
CA PRO A 68 12.02 17.03 -18.01
C PRO A 68 12.39 15.77 -18.80
N GLN A 69 13.08 15.93 -19.93
CA GLN A 69 13.41 14.80 -20.81
C GLN A 69 14.17 13.67 -20.09
N GLY A 70 15.10 14.03 -19.19
CA GLY A 70 15.81 13.06 -18.36
C GLY A 70 14.87 12.25 -17.45
N LEU A 71 13.85 12.89 -16.88
CA LEU A 71 12.86 12.20 -16.04
C LEU A 71 12.05 11.20 -16.86
N ILE A 72 11.58 11.57 -18.05
CA ILE A 72 10.84 10.65 -18.92
C ILE A 72 11.69 9.45 -19.32
N HIS A 73 12.96 9.68 -19.66
CA HIS A 73 13.88 8.61 -20.01
C HIS A 73 14.09 7.63 -18.84
N ASP A 74 14.35 8.14 -17.64
CA ASP A 74 14.54 7.32 -16.45
C ASP A 74 13.27 6.53 -16.07
N LEU A 75 12.08 7.12 -16.21
CA LEU A 75 10.80 6.44 -15.94
C LEU A 75 10.48 5.36 -16.98
N LEU A 76 10.78 5.62 -18.26
CA LEU A 76 10.64 4.62 -19.32
C LEU A 76 11.54 3.41 -19.03
N GLU A 77 12.81 3.65 -18.74
CA GLU A 77 13.77 2.60 -18.42
C GLU A 77 13.29 1.78 -17.21
N PHE A 78 12.87 2.45 -16.13
CA PHE A 78 12.36 1.79 -14.92
C PHE A 78 11.13 0.90 -15.18
N HIS A 79 10.23 1.29 -16.08
CA HIS A 79 9.02 0.51 -16.35
C HIS A 79 9.21 -0.60 -17.39
N ILE A 80 10.23 -0.52 -18.24
CA ILE A 80 10.47 -1.46 -19.34
C ILE A 80 11.54 -2.49 -19.00
N VAL A 81 12.60 -2.08 -18.30
CA VAL A 81 13.75 -2.93 -18.02
C VAL A 81 13.56 -3.63 -16.66
N PRO A 82 13.61 -4.97 -16.61
CA PRO A 82 13.53 -5.71 -15.35
C PRO A 82 14.64 -5.32 -14.36
N ASP A 83 14.31 -5.34 -13.07
CA ASP A 83 15.25 -5.15 -11.94
C ASP A 83 16.01 -3.80 -11.89
N ILE A 84 15.61 -2.81 -12.70
CA ILE A 84 16.14 -1.43 -12.59
C ILE A 84 15.66 -0.77 -11.30
N LYS A 85 16.59 -0.13 -10.60
CA LYS A 85 16.29 0.72 -9.44
C LYS A 85 16.08 2.18 -9.88
N PRO A 86 15.24 2.95 -9.18
CA PRO A 86 15.08 4.37 -9.43
C PRO A 86 16.42 5.11 -9.35
N LYS A 87 16.73 5.93 -10.35
CA LYS A 87 18.00 6.68 -10.44
C LYS A 87 18.04 7.91 -9.52
N THR A 88 16.87 8.48 -9.19
CA THR A 88 16.78 9.63 -8.29
C THR A 88 16.56 9.19 -6.85
N ASN A 89 16.99 10.02 -5.89
CA ASN A 89 16.64 9.88 -4.47
C ASN A 89 15.13 10.09 -4.29
N VAL A 90 14.34 9.06 -4.62
CA VAL A 90 12.88 9.09 -4.52
C VAL A 90 12.52 9.33 -3.07
N ALA A 91 11.87 10.46 -2.80
CA ALA A 91 11.28 10.72 -1.48
C ALA A 91 10.48 9.49 -1.05
N SER A 92 10.68 8.99 0.18
CA SER A 92 9.99 7.80 0.69
C SER A 92 8.48 7.90 0.44
N SER A 93 7.83 6.83 -0.02
CA SER A 93 6.41 6.82 -0.40
C SER A 93 5.50 7.55 0.60
N ARG A 94 4.55 8.37 0.09
CA ARG A 94 3.46 9.00 0.89
C ARG A 94 2.42 7.98 1.32
N ASN A 95 2.57 6.71 0.96
CA ASN A 95 1.78 5.63 1.55
C ASN A 95 1.76 5.88 3.06
N LEU A 96 0.56 6.10 3.61
CA LEU A 96 0.38 6.05 5.06
C LEU A 96 1.04 4.74 5.46
N LYS A 97 2.22 4.81 6.09
CA LYS A 97 2.76 3.66 6.78
C LYS A 97 1.74 3.42 7.85
N ILE A 98 0.90 2.41 7.64
CA ILE A 98 0.08 1.85 8.70
C ILE A 98 1.08 1.58 9.81
N LYS A 99 0.99 2.35 10.89
CA LYS A 99 1.91 2.21 12.01
C LYS A 99 1.52 0.88 12.65
N LEU A 100 2.35 -0.11 12.37
CA LEU A 100 2.13 -1.48 12.79
C LEU A 100 3.24 -1.82 13.77
N ASP A 101 2.87 -2.13 15.00
CA ASP A 101 3.83 -2.44 16.06
C ASP A 101 4.30 -3.92 16.00
N SER A 102 4.10 -4.59 14.87
CA SER A 102 4.49 -6.00 14.66
C SER A 102 5.88 -6.13 14.05
N THR A 103 6.59 -7.18 14.44
CA THR A 103 7.92 -7.55 13.91
C THR A 103 7.85 -8.58 12.78
N ILE A 104 6.73 -9.31 12.64
CA ILE A 104 6.61 -10.46 11.72
C ILE A 104 5.73 -10.17 10.49
N ILE A 105 4.75 -9.27 10.59
CA ILE A 105 3.90 -8.86 9.46
C ILE A 105 4.25 -7.43 9.00
N GLN A 106 3.91 -7.13 7.75
CA GLN A 106 4.16 -5.83 7.11
C GLN A 106 2.84 -5.13 6.76
N SER A 107 2.89 -3.82 6.50
CA SER A 107 1.70 -3.00 6.22
C SER A 107 0.84 -3.50 5.04
N ASN A 108 1.41 -4.24 4.09
CA ASN A 108 0.69 -4.87 2.98
C ASN A 108 -0.22 -6.04 3.39
N HIS A 109 -0.02 -6.63 4.58
CA HIS A 109 -0.88 -7.70 5.09
C HIS A 109 -2.23 -7.16 5.58
N ILE A 110 -2.24 -5.92 6.06
CA ILE A 110 -3.42 -5.29 6.68
C ILE A 110 -4.63 -5.20 5.73
N PRO A 111 -4.52 -4.66 4.51
CA PRO A 111 -5.65 -4.67 3.58
C PRO A 111 -6.09 -6.08 3.18
N LEU A 112 -5.16 -7.05 3.15
CA LEU A 112 -5.48 -8.45 2.85
C LEU A 112 -6.33 -9.05 3.98
N PHE A 113 -5.89 -8.91 5.23
CA PHE A 113 -6.63 -9.36 6.40
C PHE A 113 -8.01 -8.70 6.50
N ALA A 114 -8.10 -7.39 6.28
CA ALA A 114 -9.37 -6.69 6.22
C ALA A 114 -10.31 -7.29 5.15
N SER A 115 -9.77 -7.62 3.97
CA SER A 115 -10.58 -8.19 2.89
C SER A 115 -11.10 -9.58 3.27
N TRP A 116 -10.27 -10.40 3.93
CA TRP A 116 -10.66 -11.73 4.39
C TRP A 116 -11.71 -11.71 5.51
N ILE A 117 -11.58 -10.78 6.47
CA ILE A 117 -12.57 -10.61 7.56
C ILE A 117 -13.96 -10.34 6.98
N ASP A 118 -14.05 -9.46 5.97
CA ASP A 118 -15.31 -9.15 5.27
C ASP A 118 -15.70 -10.17 4.19
N ARG A 119 -14.94 -11.27 4.04
CA ARG A 119 -15.12 -12.32 3.02
C ARG A 119 -15.18 -11.75 1.60
N LYS A 120 -14.31 -10.79 1.31
CA LYS A 120 -14.14 -10.18 -0.01
C LYS A 120 -12.86 -10.69 -0.68
N ASP A 121 -12.76 -10.43 -1.97
CA ASP A 121 -11.53 -10.68 -2.72
C ASP A 121 -10.33 -10.00 -2.07
N SER A 122 -9.17 -10.65 -2.09
CA SER A 122 -7.92 -10.19 -1.50
C SER A 122 -7.47 -8.79 -1.96
N SER A 123 -7.99 -8.29 -3.09
CA SER A 123 -7.71 -6.96 -3.63
C SER A 123 -8.80 -5.92 -3.33
N HIS A 124 -9.82 -6.26 -2.53
CA HIS A 124 -10.95 -5.38 -2.25
C HIS A 124 -10.53 -4.13 -1.49
N TYR A 125 -9.78 -4.30 -0.40
CA TYR A 125 -9.19 -3.19 0.34
C TYR A 125 -7.75 -2.90 -0.10
N ASN A 126 -7.31 -1.68 0.17
CA ASN A 126 -5.93 -1.23 -0.01
C ASN A 126 -5.55 -0.32 1.15
N ASN A 127 -4.27 0.04 1.28
CA ASN A 127 -3.74 0.85 2.39
C ASN A 127 -4.41 2.22 2.61
N LYS A 128 -5.30 2.67 1.72
CA LYS A 128 -6.02 3.95 1.83
C LYS A 128 -7.48 3.79 2.27
N LYS A 129 -8.04 2.57 2.18
CA LYS A 129 -9.46 2.28 2.46
C LYS A 129 -9.56 1.04 3.34
N ILE A 130 -8.97 1.06 4.53
CA ILE A 130 -9.07 -0.04 5.49
C ILE A 130 -10.19 0.32 6.47
N PRO A 131 -11.21 -0.53 6.65
CA PRO A 131 -12.33 -0.24 7.57
C PRO A 131 -11.99 -0.51 9.04
N TYR A 132 -10.83 -1.13 9.32
CA TYR A 132 -10.40 -1.55 10.66
C TYR A 132 -9.13 -0.84 11.13
N ASP A 133 -9.03 -0.68 12.44
CA ASP A 133 -7.81 -0.27 13.14
C ASP A 133 -7.17 -1.50 13.81
N PHE A 134 -6.07 -1.99 13.24
CA PHE A 134 -5.35 -3.17 13.74
C PHE A 134 -4.39 -2.76 14.86
N LYS A 135 -4.71 -3.16 16.09
CA LYS A 135 -3.89 -2.90 17.29
C LYS A 135 -3.19 -4.18 17.73
N LEU A 136 -1.89 -4.09 18.03
CA LEU A 136 -1.17 -5.20 18.63
C LEU A 136 -1.66 -5.38 20.07
N LEU A 137 -2.15 -6.58 20.38
CA LEU A 137 -2.58 -6.95 21.73
C LEU A 137 -1.52 -7.73 22.49
N TYR A 138 -0.82 -8.63 21.79
CA TYR A 138 0.15 -9.56 22.37
C TYR A 138 1.29 -9.82 21.39
N HIS A 139 2.52 -9.85 21.92
CA HIS A 139 3.73 -10.26 21.21
C HIS A 139 4.61 -11.10 22.14
N SER A 140 4.85 -12.37 21.79
CA SER A 140 5.54 -13.33 22.66
C SER A 140 6.94 -12.90 23.11
N GLY A 141 7.67 -12.16 22.27
CA GLY A 141 8.98 -11.61 22.63
C GLY A 141 8.96 -10.40 23.56
N GLN A 142 7.79 -9.80 23.81
CA GLN A 142 7.61 -8.63 24.68
C GLN A 142 6.82 -9.00 25.95
N ASP A 143 5.76 -9.81 25.79
CA ASP A 143 4.81 -10.12 26.86
C ASP A 143 5.07 -11.48 27.54
N GLY A 144 6.03 -12.26 27.03
CA GLY A 144 6.29 -13.63 27.45
C GLY A 144 5.62 -14.65 26.53
N PHE A 145 6.16 -15.88 26.50
CA PHE A 145 5.69 -16.94 25.61
C PHE A 145 4.96 -18.04 26.39
N ASP A 146 3.82 -17.67 26.99
CA ASP A 146 2.98 -18.58 27.76
C ASP A 146 1.49 -18.21 27.62
N ALA A 147 0.62 -19.17 27.95
CA ALA A 147 -0.82 -19.00 27.84
C ALA A 147 -1.36 -17.91 28.78
N ALA A 148 -0.78 -17.76 29.98
CA ALA A 148 -1.25 -16.77 30.96
C ALA A 148 -1.02 -15.34 30.45
N SER A 149 0.13 -15.08 29.83
CA SER A 149 0.43 -13.81 29.17
C SER A 149 -0.45 -13.56 27.95
N PHE A 150 -0.77 -14.60 27.17
CA PHE A 150 -1.74 -14.46 26.08
C PHE A 150 -3.12 -14.07 26.60
N HIS A 151 -3.69 -14.82 27.54
CA HIS A 151 -5.03 -14.55 28.09
C HIS A 151 -5.12 -13.19 28.77
N ARG A 152 -4.09 -12.77 29.51
CA ARG A 152 -4.02 -11.44 30.13
C ARG A 152 -4.21 -10.29 29.12
N ASN A 153 -3.70 -10.47 27.91
CA ASN A 153 -3.71 -9.46 26.86
C ASN A 153 -4.88 -9.59 25.89
N CYS A 154 -5.34 -10.81 25.60
CA CYS A 154 -6.29 -11.11 24.53
C CYS A 154 -7.72 -11.38 25.02
N ASP A 155 -7.93 -11.72 26.30
CA ASP A 155 -9.28 -11.97 26.82
C ASP A 155 -10.12 -10.69 26.80
N ASN A 156 -11.41 -10.84 26.50
CA ASN A 156 -12.38 -9.74 26.42
C ASN A 156 -12.05 -8.65 25.38
N LYS A 157 -11.17 -8.93 24.41
CA LYS A 157 -10.83 -8.00 23.31
C LYS A 157 -11.72 -8.15 22.09
N GLY A 158 -12.62 -9.14 22.07
CA GLY A 158 -13.47 -9.45 20.93
C GLY A 158 -12.68 -10.11 19.79
N ALA A 159 -13.02 -9.75 18.56
CA ALA A 159 -12.42 -10.33 17.37
C ALA A 159 -10.90 -10.07 17.28
N THR A 160 -10.14 -11.10 16.95
CA THR A 160 -8.67 -11.04 16.88
C THR A 160 -8.13 -11.81 15.68
N ILE A 161 -6.99 -11.35 15.18
CA ILE A 161 -6.16 -12.13 14.26
C ILE A 161 -4.87 -12.49 14.99
N PHE A 162 -4.47 -13.76 14.94
CA PHE A 162 -3.17 -14.20 15.45
C PHE A 162 -2.28 -14.60 14.28
N VAL A 163 -0.98 -14.33 14.43
CA VAL A 163 0.04 -14.69 13.45
C VAL A 163 1.22 -15.28 14.20
N ALA A 164 1.68 -16.43 13.74
CA ALA A 164 2.87 -17.11 14.25
C ALA A 164 3.85 -17.34 13.10
N LYS A 165 5.14 -17.20 13.42
CA LYS A 165 6.23 -17.53 12.50
C LYS A 165 6.72 -18.94 12.81
N VAL A 166 6.82 -19.78 11.79
CA VAL A 166 7.40 -21.13 11.93
C VAL A 166 8.90 -20.99 12.18
N GLN A 167 9.39 -21.74 13.17
CA GLN A 167 10.81 -21.73 13.53
C GLN A 167 11.68 -22.10 12.32
N ASP A 168 12.82 -21.42 12.17
CA ASP A 168 13.79 -21.64 11.09
C ASP A 168 13.22 -21.52 9.66
N SER A 169 12.10 -20.80 9.51
CA SER A 169 11.42 -20.59 8.25
C SER A 169 11.03 -19.11 8.04
N THR A 170 10.68 -18.77 6.79
CA THR A 170 10.00 -17.49 6.49
C THR A 170 8.48 -17.64 6.50
N GLN A 171 7.97 -18.87 6.67
CA GLN A 171 6.54 -19.16 6.68
C GLN A 171 5.84 -18.51 7.86
N LEU A 172 4.68 -17.92 7.59
CA LEU A 172 3.74 -17.47 8.62
C LEU A 172 2.48 -18.34 8.56
N ILE A 173 1.93 -18.63 9.72
CA ILE A 173 0.62 -19.24 9.88
C ILE A 173 -0.22 -18.37 10.80
N GLY A 174 -1.53 -18.47 10.71
CA GLY A 174 -2.39 -17.70 11.58
C GLY A 174 -3.84 -18.04 11.40
N GLY A 175 -4.66 -17.24 12.05
CA GLY A 175 -6.11 -17.35 11.94
C GLY A 175 -6.81 -16.14 12.51
N TYR A 176 -8.05 -15.99 12.10
CA TYR A 176 -8.98 -15.01 12.61
C TYR A 176 -10.02 -15.70 13.50
N ASN A 177 -10.18 -15.17 14.70
CA ASN A 177 -11.24 -15.54 15.63
C ASN A 177 -12.17 -14.32 15.79
N PRO A 178 -13.44 -14.37 15.34
CA PRO A 178 -14.40 -13.28 15.50
C PRO A 178 -14.97 -13.19 16.93
N LEU A 179 -14.74 -14.21 17.75
CA LEU A 179 -15.16 -14.25 19.15
C LEU A 179 -14.01 -13.85 20.07
N ASP A 180 -14.32 -13.60 21.34
CA ASP A 180 -13.30 -13.39 22.35
C ASP A 180 -12.63 -14.72 22.81
N TRP A 181 -11.51 -14.59 23.52
CA TRP A 181 -10.74 -15.72 24.09
C TRP A 181 -11.11 -16.08 25.55
N ASN A 182 -12.09 -15.40 26.15
CA ASN A 182 -12.45 -15.64 27.54
C ASN A 182 -13.18 -16.99 27.71
N GLY A 183 -13.19 -17.48 28.95
CA GLY A 183 -13.91 -18.69 29.33
C GLY A 183 -13.11 -19.97 29.14
N ASN A 184 -13.68 -21.08 29.60
CA ASN A 184 -13.04 -22.40 29.62
C ASN A 184 -13.73 -23.43 28.72
N ASP A 185 -14.77 -23.01 27.99
CA ASP A 185 -15.60 -23.88 27.17
C ASP A 185 -15.39 -23.61 25.69
N TRP A 186 -15.70 -24.62 24.87
CA TRP A 186 -15.68 -24.50 23.43
C TRP A 186 -16.74 -23.52 22.94
N LYS A 187 -16.34 -22.63 22.03
CA LYS A 187 -17.25 -21.71 21.32
C LYS A 187 -17.29 -22.08 19.84
N THR A 188 -18.43 -21.86 19.20
CA THR A 188 -18.64 -22.19 17.78
C THR A 188 -18.99 -20.95 16.99
N THR A 189 -18.36 -20.79 15.82
CA THR A 189 -18.67 -19.74 14.84
C THR A 189 -18.34 -20.25 13.44
N ARG A 190 -19.01 -19.69 12.43
CA ARG A 190 -18.71 -19.96 11.01
C ARG A 190 -17.77 -18.93 10.40
N ASP A 191 -17.47 -17.86 11.13
CA ASP A 191 -16.74 -16.71 10.60
C ASP A 191 -15.23 -16.76 10.94
N SER A 192 -14.78 -17.81 11.62
CA SER A 192 -13.34 -18.08 11.79
C SER A 192 -12.70 -18.60 10.52
N PHE A 193 -11.43 -18.27 10.30
CA PHE A 193 -10.62 -18.85 9.23
C PHE A 193 -9.17 -19.00 9.66
N LEU A 194 -8.47 -19.94 9.02
CA LEU A 194 -7.02 -20.10 9.12
C LEU A 194 -6.38 -19.62 7.82
N PHE A 195 -5.12 -19.24 7.89
CA PHE A 195 -4.33 -18.89 6.70
C PHE A 195 -2.87 -19.26 6.89
N SER A 196 -2.16 -19.30 5.76
CA SER A 196 -0.71 -19.42 5.74
C SER A 196 -0.08 -18.59 4.64
N PHE A 197 1.16 -18.17 4.85
CA PHE A 197 2.02 -17.54 3.85
C PHE A 197 3.28 -18.38 3.71
N VAL A 198 3.54 -18.94 2.53
CA VAL A 198 4.78 -19.70 2.28
C VAL A 198 6.00 -18.81 2.50
N VAL A 199 5.92 -17.56 2.06
CA VAL A 199 6.91 -16.52 2.33
C VAL A 199 6.22 -15.38 3.05
N GLY A 200 6.48 -15.25 4.35
CA GLY A 200 5.76 -14.35 5.26
C GLY A 200 5.75 -12.87 4.93
N LYS A 201 6.68 -12.38 4.10
CA LYS A 201 6.67 -10.98 3.63
C LYS A 201 5.94 -10.81 2.30
N ASN A 202 5.70 -11.90 1.58
CA ASN A 202 5.07 -11.89 0.27
C ASN A 202 3.62 -12.39 0.36
N ILE A 203 2.69 -11.44 0.38
CA ILE A 203 1.26 -11.70 0.44
C ILE A 203 0.71 -12.50 -0.76
N SER A 204 1.43 -12.56 -1.88
CA SER A 204 1.01 -13.37 -3.04
C SER A 204 1.12 -14.88 -2.79
N THR A 205 1.78 -15.28 -1.68
CA THR A 205 1.95 -16.68 -1.28
C THR A 205 0.92 -17.13 -0.25
N ALA A 206 -0.13 -16.31 -0.05
CA ALA A 206 -1.22 -16.60 0.85
C ALA A 206 -2.04 -17.81 0.37
N ASN A 207 -2.37 -18.70 1.29
CA ASN A 207 -3.36 -19.77 1.13
C ASN A 207 -4.34 -19.75 2.30
#